data_AF-A0A382M5C6-F1
#
_entry.id   AF-A0A382M5C6-F1
#
_cell.length_a   1.000
_cell.length_b   1.000
_cell.length_c   1.000
_cell.angle_alpha   90.00
_cell.angle_beta   90.00
_cell.angle_gamma   90.00
#
_symmetry.space_group_name_H-M   'P 1'
#
loop_
_entity.id
_entity.type
_entity.pdbx_description
1 polymer ?
#
loop_
_entity_poly.entity_id
_entity_poly.type
_entity_poly.pdbx_seq_one_letter_code
_entity_poly.pdbx_strand_id
1 'polypeptide(L)'
;FLGGDYEPMPTLVEAARRMFEDGDLPNIRRARAATDPALEICLGIIREAAETKSRRLILLSGVPGAGKTLVGIRLSYDRGTRELAIPRAMRRPGNVTEMVHPEITSVFLSGNGPLVEVLQNALGSNSKNFVQPVRSYVKHHFGERGKRRIPYHHVLIFDEAQRAWDWEKVERGHKGELEGSEPELFINMADRVPGWSVVVGLIGTGQEIHDGEESGVAQWMSAVASSQNPENWSVHAPPSIANTLDGGSIPVFSDNLLSLNTTLRSHFAEELHEWVDGLIGSKEITSDELSSMANVLKNEGFRMYWTNNLSRAKSYMMKRYDGMPGKRYGLIASSRDKALSPSIPNDFMSTKNVRKGAWFNEPPEHPRSCCQLNTCMTEFGVQGLELDFCL
;
A
#
# COMPACT_ATOMS: atom_id res chain seq x y z
N PHE A 1 -12.69 31.30 14.44
CA PHE A 1 -12.61 29.84 14.26
C PHE A 1 -11.38 29.32 15.00
N LEU A 2 -11.49 29.08 16.30
CA LEU A 2 -10.40 28.62 17.17
C LEU A 2 -11.04 27.63 18.15
N GLY A 3 -10.61 26.37 18.14
CA GLY A 3 -11.13 25.33 19.04
C GLY A 3 -11.30 23.92 18.44
N GLY A 4 -10.72 23.62 17.27
CA GLY A 4 -10.53 22.24 16.88
C GLY A 4 -9.23 21.74 17.46
N ASP A 5 -9.28 20.84 18.45
CA ASP A 5 -8.08 20.14 18.92
C ASP A 5 -7.40 19.47 17.72
N TYR A 6 -6.14 19.82 17.46
CA TYR A 6 -5.35 19.18 16.42
C TYR A 6 -5.09 17.73 16.85
N GLU A 7 -5.88 16.80 16.32
CA GLU A 7 -5.63 15.38 16.49
C GLU A 7 -4.62 14.94 15.42
N PRO A 8 -3.42 14.47 15.80
CA PRO A 8 -2.43 14.03 14.84
C PRO A 8 -2.97 12.85 14.03
N MET A 9 -2.70 12.86 12.72
CA MET A 9 -3.06 11.76 11.84
C MET A 9 -2.36 10.47 12.31
N PRO A 10 -3.07 9.34 12.46
CA PRO A 10 -2.51 8.07 12.82
C PRO A 10 -1.67 7.58 11.66
N THR A 11 -0.64 6.82 11.99
CA THR A 11 0.10 6.09 10.97
C THR A 11 -0.81 5.10 10.25
N LEU A 12 -0.44 4.70 9.03
CA LEU A 12 -1.16 3.66 8.29
C LEU A 12 -1.39 2.39 9.12
N VAL A 13 -0.40 1.99 9.92
CA VAL A 13 -0.43 0.79 10.75
C VAL A 13 -1.40 0.93 11.93
N GLU A 14 -1.39 2.08 12.60
CA GLU A 14 -2.35 2.39 13.66
C GLU A 14 -3.78 2.46 13.11
N ALA A 15 -3.97 3.10 11.95
CA ALA A 15 -5.25 3.17 11.28
C ALA A 15 -5.80 1.77 10.96
N ALA A 16 -4.96 0.90 10.38
CA ALA A 16 -5.32 -0.48 10.09
C ALA A 16 -5.65 -1.28 11.37
N ARG A 17 -4.84 -1.16 12.43
CA ARG A 17 -5.06 -1.88 13.70
C ARG A 17 -6.41 -1.51 14.32
N ARG A 18 -6.70 -0.22 14.42
CA ARG A 18 -7.95 0.27 15.03
C ARG A 18 -9.18 -0.13 14.21
N MET A 19 -9.10 -0.10 12.87
CA MET A 19 -10.18 -0.65 12.03
C MET A 19 -10.47 -2.12 12.32
N PHE A 20 -9.43 -2.88 12.68
CA PHE A 20 -9.55 -4.30 12.99
C PHE A 20 -10.19 -4.54 14.36
N GLU A 21 -9.75 -3.79 15.37
CA GLU A 21 -10.19 -3.92 16.76
C GLU A 21 -11.60 -3.32 16.97
N ASP A 22 -11.83 -2.10 16.47
CA ASP A 22 -13.02 -1.30 16.76
C ASP A 22 -14.07 -1.33 15.63
N GLY A 23 -13.73 -1.94 14.48
CA GLY A 23 -14.60 -2.01 13.30
C GLY A 23 -14.74 -0.69 12.55
N ASP A 24 -14.05 0.37 12.99
CA ASP A 24 -14.08 1.68 12.35
C ASP A 24 -12.76 2.44 12.59
N LEU A 25 -12.45 3.42 11.74
CA LEU A 25 -11.31 4.31 11.97
C LEU A 25 -11.59 5.18 13.21
N PRO A 26 -10.59 5.71 13.94
CA PRO A 26 -10.85 6.80 14.89
C PRO A 26 -11.57 7.98 14.20
N ASN A 27 -12.22 8.84 14.98
CA ASN A 27 -13.01 10.02 14.55
C ASN A 27 -12.15 11.13 13.92
N ILE A 28 -11.24 10.76 13.03
CA ILE A 28 -10.36 11.69 12.34
C ILE A 28 -11.11 12.13 11.11
N ARG A 29 -11.97 13.12 11.34
CA ARG A 29 -12.83 13.75 10.35
C ARG A 29 -12.07 14.05 9.06
N ARG A 30 -10.79 14.43 9.14
CA ARG A 30 -9.96 14.78 7.97
C ARG A 30 -9.58 13.57 7.11
N ALA A 31 -9.10 12.48 7.72
CA ALA A 31 -8.72 11.25 7.01
C ALA A 31 -9.92 10.64 6.30
N ARG A 32 -11.04 10.56 7.02
CA ARG A 32 -12.32 10.09 6.52
C ARG A 32 -12.88 10.98 5.43
N ALA A 33 -13.01 12.29 5.67
CA ALA A 33 -13.55 13.21 4.65
C ALA A 33 -12.76 13.18 3.33
N ALA A 34 -11.45 12.94 3.39
CA ALA A 34 -10.63 12.84 2.18
C ALA A 34 -10.73 11.48 1.46
N THR A 35 -11.07 10.40 2.16
CA THR A 35 -11.01 9.02 1.61
C THR A 35 -12.36 8.32 1.50
N ASP A 36 -13.36 8.71 2.29
CA ASP A 36 -14.71 8.13 2.30
C ASP A 36 -15.40 8.26 0.94
N PRO A 37 -15.37 9.40 0.22
CA PRO A 37 -16.03 9.48 -1.07
C PRO A 37 -15.48 8.46 -2.09
N ALA A 38 -14.16 8.27 -2.09
CA ALA A 38 -13.49 7.27 -2.93
C ALA A 38 -13.83 5.82 -2.51
N LEU A 39 -13.90 5.57 -1.20
CA LEU A 39 -14.32 4.28 -0.68
C LEU A 39 -15.76 3.95 -1.11
N GLU A 40 -16.69 4.87 -0.90
CA GLU A 40 -18.12 4.66 -1.20
C GLU A 40 -18.38 4.44 -2.69
N ILE A 41 -17.71 5.20 -3.57
CA ILE A 41 -17.85 4.98 -5.02
C ILE A 41 -17.29 3.59 -5.42
N CYS A 42 -16.16 3.18 -4.85
CA CYS A 42 -15.60 1.85 -5.11
C CYS A 42 -16.53 0.73 -4.62
N LEU A 43 -17.11 0.87 -3.43
CA LEU A 43 -18.10 -0.07 -2.91
C LEU A 43 -19.37 -0.11 -3.76
N GLY A 44 -19.83 1.05 -4.26
CA GLY A 44 -20.94 1.15 -5.21
C GLY A 44 -20.68 0.34 -6.48
N ILE A 45 -19.52 0.53 -7.11
CA ILE A 45 -19.12 -0.21 -8.32
C ILE A 45 -19.00 -1.71 -8.03
N ILE A 46 -18.48 -2.10 -6.85
CA ILE A 46 -18.40 -3.51 -6.42
C ILE A 46 -19.79 -4.14 -6.31
N ARG A 47 -20.76 -3.44 -5.70
CA ARG A 47 -22.15 -3.92 -5.59
C ARG A 47 -22.79 -4.04 -6.96
N GLU A 48 -22.61 -3.05 -7.83
CA GLU A 48 -23.13 -3.07 -9.20
C GLU A 48 -22.54 -4.26 -10.00
N ALA A 49 -21.25 -4.54 -9.86
CA ALA A 49 -20.60 -5.70 -10.49
C ALA A 49 -21.26 -7.02 -10.06
N ALA A 50 -21.54 -7.16 -8.76
CA ALA A 50 -22.21 -8.33 -8.20
C ALA A 50 -23.65 -8.49 -8.70
N GLU A 51 -24.42 -7.40 -8.70
CA GLU A 51 -25.83 -7.38 -9.16
C GLU A 51 -25.95 -7.70 -10.65
N THR A 52 -25.07 -7.10 -11.46
CA THR A 52 -25.09 -7.27 -12.93
C THR A 52 -24.32 -8.50 -13.41
N LYS A 53 -23.66 -9.24 -12.51
CA LYS A 53 -22.77 -10.37 -12.84
C LYS A 53 -21.72 -10.01 -13.89
N SER A 54 -21.14 -8.82 -13.74
CA SER A 54 -20.13 -8.25 -14.64
C SER A 54 -18.77 -8.15 -13.96
N ARG A 55 -17.76 -7.72 -14.71
CA ARG A 55 -16.39 -7.55 -14.24
C ARG A 55 -15.98 -6.10 -14.36
N ARG A 56 -15.29 -5.59 -13.34
CA ARG A 56 -14.92 -4.17 -13.29
C ARG A 56 -13.44 -4.01 -12.99
N LEU A 57 -12.77 -3.14 -13.72
CA LEU A 57 -11.46 -2.61 -13.35
C LEU A 57 -11.66 -1.20 -12.79
N ILE A 58 -11.33 -0.99 -11.53
CA ILE A 58 -11.35 0.33 -10.89
C ILE A 58 -9.92 0.83 -10.77
N LEU A 59 -9.63 1.99 -11.36
CA LEU A 59 -8.35 2.67 -11.24
C LEU A 59 -8.53 3.85 -10.30
N LEU A 60 -8.02 3.74 -9.07
CA LEU A 60 -8.05 4.81 -8.08
C LEU A 60 -6.73 5.56 -8.10
N SER A 61 -6.73 6.82 -8.54
CA SER A 61 -5.53 7.65 -8.55
C SER A 61 -5.45 8.54 -7.31
N GLY A 62 -4.26 9.05 -7.02
CA GLY A 62 -4.12 10.09 -6.00
C GLY A 62 -2.69 10.52 -5.76
N VAL A 63 -2.55 11.73 -5.22
CA VAL A 63 -1.24 12.32 -4.91
C VAL A 63 -0.50 11.55 -3.80
N PRO A 64 0.83 11.70 -3.66
CA PRO A 64 1.59 11.04 -2.61
C PRO A 64 1.03 11.39 -1.24
N GLY A 65 0.73 10.36 -0.44
CA GLY A 65 0.15 10.57 0.90
C GLY A 65 -1.35 10.84 0.94
N ALA A 66 -2.09 10.74 -0.17
CA ALA A 66 -3.53 10.97 -0.18
C ALA A 66 -4.40 9.86 0.49
N GLY A 67 -3.78 8.81 1.03
CA GLY A 67 -4.50 7.72 1.70
C GLY A 67 -4.99 6.60 0.78
N LYS A 68 -4.43 6.44 -0.44
CA LYS A 68 -4.78 5.33 -1.36
C LYS A 68 -4.69 3.96 -0.70
N THR A 69 -3.57 3.66 -0.06
CA THR A 69 -3.34 2.40 0.65
C THR A 69 -4.35 2.21 1.79
N LEU A 70 -4.75 3.28 2.47
CA LEU A 70 -5.81 3.24 3.48
C LEU A 70 -7.17 2.87 2.86
N VAL A 71 -7.54 3.45 1.72
CA VAL A 71 -8.74 3.05 0.97
C VAL A 71 -8.68 1.57 0.58
N GLY A 72 -7.54 1.10 0.08
CA GLY A 72 -7.34 -0.31 -0.27
C GLY A 72 -7.51 -1.27 0.91
N ILE A 73 -6.96 -0.93 2.08
CA ILE A 73 -7.13 -1.73 3.30
C ILE A 73 -8.59 -1.70 3.78
N ARG A 74 -9.28 -0.57 3.67
CA ARG A 74 -10.71 -0.46 4.00
C ARG A 74 -11.58 -1.32 3.09
N LEU A 75 -11.31 -1.29 1.78
CA LEU A 75 -12.00 -2.14 0.80
C LEU A 75 -11.77 -3.63 1.06
N SER A 76 -10.56 -4.02 1.48
CA SER A 76 -10.28 -5.44 1.74
C SER A 76 -10.98 -5.99 2.99
N TYR A 77 -11.33 -5.11 3.93
CA TYR A 77 -12.00 -5.46 5.17
C TYR A 77 -13.51 -5.20 5.19
N ASP A 78 -14.08 -4.57 4.15
CA ASP A 78 -15.49 -4.22 4.12
C ASP A 78 -16.40 -5.45 4.28
N ARG A 79 -17.11 -5.51 5.41
CA ARG A 79 -17.97 -6.65 5.76
C ARG A 79 -19.22 -6.73 4.89
N GLY A 80 -19.68 -5.62 4.32
CA GLY A 80 -20.83 -5.58 3.41
C GLY A 80 -20.57 -6.38 2.14
N THR A 81 -19.31 -6.44 1.68
CA THR A 81 -18.95 -7.27 0.53
C THR A 81 -19.01 -8.77 0.81
N ARG A 82 -19.03 -9.22 2.08
CA ARG A 82 -19.05 -10.66 2.44
C ARG A 82 -20.31 -11.37 1.93
N GLU A 83 -21.45 -10.70 2.00
CA GLU A 83 -22.73 -11.24 1.55
C GLU A 83 -22.80 -11.43 0.02
N LEU A 84 -21.94 -10.73 -0.72
CA LEU A 84 -21.84 -10.81 -2.17
C LEU A 84 -21.01 -12.02 -2.65
N ALA A 85 -20.32 -12.72 -1.74
CA ALA A 85 -19.45 -13.83 -2.08
C ALA A 85 -20.24 -15.03 -2.62
N ILE A 86 -19.81 -15.56 -3.76
CA ILE A 86 -20.47 -16.71 -4.38
C ILE A 86 -19.84 -18.02 -3.84
N PRO A 87 -20.66 -18.96 -3.29
CA PRO A 87 -20.20 -20.27 -2.83
C PRO A 87 -19.59 -21.09 -3.96
N ARG A 88 -18.58 -21.92 -3.65
CA ARG A 88 -17.80 -22.63 -4.68
C ARG A 88 -17.63 -24.09 -4.36
N ALA A 89 -17.84 -24.93 -5.37
CA ALA A 89 -17.52 -26.34 -5.29
C ALA A 89 -16.00 -26.51 -5.26
N MET A 90 -15.50 -27.14 -4.21
CA MET A 90 -14.07 -27.30 -4.01
C MET A 90 -13.70 -28.76 -3.76
N ARG A 91 -12.72 -29.26 -4.53
CA ARG A 91 -12.23 -30.62 -4.40
C ARG A 91 -11.22 -30.70 -3.26
N ARG A 92 -11.54 -31.47 -2.24
CA ARG A 92 -10.65 -31.79 -1.11
C ARG A 92 -9.86 -33.08 -1.36
N PRO A 93 -8.76 -33.32 -0.62
CA PRO A 93 -8.12 -34.62 -0.59
C PRO A 93 -9.14 -35.74 -0.34
N GLY A 94 -9.05 -36.83 -1.10
CA GLY A 94 -10.02 -37.94 -1.04
C GLY A 94 -11.21 -37.83 -2.02
N ASN A 95 -11.14 -36.96 -3.04
CA ASN A 95 -12.18 -36.78 -4.07
C ASN A 95 -13.55 -36.32 -3.58
N VAL A 96 -13.61 -35.74 -2.38
CA VAL A 96 -14.83 -35.11 -1.85
C VAL A 96 -14.95 -33.70 -2.43
N THR A 97 -16.11 -33.38 -2.98
CA THR A 97 -16.46 -32.01 -3.39
C THR A 97 -17.32 -31.39 -2.32
N GLU A 98 -16.87 -30.29 -1.74
CA GLU A 98 -17.60 -29.54 -0.71
C GLU A 98 -17.94 -28.14 -1.24
N MET A 99 -19.13 -27.63 -0.91
CA MET A 99 -19.48 -26.24 -1.16
C MET A 99 -18.85 -25.37 -0.08
N VAL A 100 -17.86 -24.58 -0.47
CA VAL A 100 -17.17 -23.64 0.42
C VAL A 100 -17.78 -22.26 0.24
N HIS A 101 -18.26 -21.70 1.34
CA HIS A 101 -18.66 -20.29 1.42
C HIS A 101 -17.43 -19.46 1.75
N PRO A 102 -17.01 -18.51 0.90
CA PRO A 102 -15.88 -17.64 1.22
C PRO A 102 -16.18 -16.83 2.49
N GLU A 103 -15.28 -16.89 3.47
CA GLU A 103 -15.39 -16.05 4.67
C GLU A 103 -14.96 -14.60 4.43
N ILE A 104 -14.29 -14.37 3.30
CA ILE A 104 -13.84 -13.07 2.81
C ILE A 104 -14.09 -12.94 1.31
N THR A 105 -14.37 -11.72 0.87
CA THR A 105 -14.63 -11.39 -0.54
C THR A 105 -13.47 -10.68 -1.21
N SER A 106 -12.61 -10.05 -0.42
CA SER A 106 -11.63 -9.08 -0.90
C SER A 106 -10.24 -9.40 -0.39
N VAL A 107 -9.21 -9.09 -1.18
CA VAL A 107 -7.81 -9.20 -0.77
C VAL A 107 -7.02 -7.98 -1.24
N PHE A 108 -6.25 -7.41 -0.33
CA PHE A 108 -5.25 -6.38 -0.57
C PHE A 108 -3.89 -7.03 -0.86
N LEU A 109 -3.31 -6.65 -1.98
CA LEU A 109 -2.09 -7.21 -2.54
C LEU A 109 -1.08 -6.09 -2.74
N SER A 110 0.11 -6.25 -2.18
CA SER A 110 1.20 -5.27 -2.34
C SER A 110 2.51 -5.98 -2.68
N GLY A 111 3.30 -5.37 -3.56
CA GLY A 111 4.70 -5.76 -3.82
C GLY A 111 5.65 -5.37 -2.68
N ASN A 112 5.21 -4.46 -1.80
CA ASN A 112 5.97 -4.00 -0.65
C ASN A 112 5.92 -5.03 0.49
N GLY A 113 6.88 -5.95 0.49
CA GLY A 113 7.03 -6.99 1.51
C GLY A 113 7.07 -6.47 2.96
N PRO A 114 7.85 -5.42 3.28
CA PRO A 114 7.83 -4.77 4.59
C PRO A 114 6.45 -4.32 5.05
N LEU A 115 5.72 -3.60 4.18
CA LEU A 115 4.37 -3.15 4.48
C LEU A 115 3.45 -4.33 4.80
N VAL A 116 3.48 -5.37 3.97
CA VAL A 116 2.69 -6.59 4.18
C VAL A 116 3.06 -7.28 5.51
N GLU A 117 4.35 -7.42 5.83
CA GLU A 117 4.81 -8.04 7.08
C GLU A 117 4.30 -7.27 8.31
N VAL A 118 4.34 -5.94 8.26
CA VAL A 118 3.90 -5.07 9.36
C VAL A 118 2.39 -5.08 9.51
N LEU A 119 1.63 -4.97 8.42
CA LEU A 119 0.18 -5.06 8.44
C LEU A 119 -0.28 -6.44 8.92
N GLN A 120 0.32 -7.53 8.43
CA GLN A 120 -0.07 -8.87 8.88
C GLN A 120 0.18 -9.08 10.38
N ASN A 121 1.27 -8.54 10.90
CA ASN A 121 1.55 -8.60 12.33
C ASN A 121 0.60 -7.72 13.15
N ALA A 122 0.24 -6.53 12.66
CA ALA A 122 -0.68 -5.61 13.34
C ALA A 122 -2.11 -6.17 13.43
N LEU A 123 -2.56 -6.88 12.41
CA LEU A 123 -3.95 -7.33 12.27
C LEU A 123 -4.18 -8.79 12.74
N GLY A 124 -3.14 -9.45 13.26
CA GLY A 124 -3.24 -10.77 13.86
C GLY A 124 -3.36 -11.93 12.86
N SER A 125 -3.79 -13.10 13.34
CA SER A 125 -3.71 -14.37 12.58
C SER A 125 -4.58 -14.41 11.31
N ASN A 126 -5.71 -13.71 11.31
CA ASN A 126 -6.63 -13.69 10.17
C ASN A 126 -6.19 -12.71 9.07
N SER A 127 -5.13 -11.93 9.33
CA SER A 127 -4.54 -10.95 8.40
C SER A 127 -4.11 -11.50 7.06
N LYS A 128 -3.62 -12.74 7.08
CA LYS A 128 -3.12 -13.42 5.89
C LYS A 128 -4.20 -13.71 4.86
N ASN A 129 -5.47 -13.64 5.25
CA ASN A 129 -6.57 -13.87 4.33
C ASN A 129 -6.84 -12.62 3.48
N PHE A 130 -6.70 -11.41 4.03
CA PHE A 130 -7.06 -10.16 3.35
C PHE A 130 -5.88 -9.23 3.02
N VAL A 131 -4.68 -9.42 3.57
CA VAL A 131 -3.45 -8.73 3.14
C VAL A 131 -2.41 -9.78 2.76
N GLN A 132 -1.95 -9.79 1.51
CA GLN A 132 -0.96 -10.76 1.02
C GLN A 132 0.10 -10.13 0.11
N PRO A 133 1.31 -10.71 0.05
CA PRO A 133 2.29 -10.32 -0.97
C PRO A 133 1.85 -10.77 -2.36
N VAL A 134 1.97 -9.89 -3.36
CA VAL A 134 1.63 -10.17 -4.77
C VAL A 134 2.30 -11.47 -5.25
N ARG A 135 3.63 -11.57 -5.06
CA ARG A 135 4.43 -12.71 -5.51
C ARG A 135 3.91 -14.06 -5.01
N SER A 136 3.56 -14.15 -3.72
CA SER A 136 3.03 -15.40 -3.15
C SER A 136 1.62 -15.70 -3.63
N TYR A 137 0.79 -14.68 -3.80
CA TYR A 137 -0.59 -14.83 -4.28
C TYR A 137 -0.62 -15.31 -5.73
N VAL A 138 0.16 -14.68 -6.61
CA VAL A 138 0.34 -15.09 -8.00
C VAL A 138 0.87 -16.53 -8.08
N LYS A 139 1.94 -16.85 -7.34
CA LYS A 139 2.49 -18.21 -7.32
C LYS A 139 1.47 -19.26 -6.86
N HIS A 140 0.58 -18.90 -5.93
CA HIS A 140 -0.48 -19.79 -5.47
C HIS A 140 -1.52 -20.12 -6.55
N HIS A 141 -1.80 -19.19 -7.46
CA HIS A 141 -2.84 -19.32 -8.50
C HIS A 141 -2.33 -19.67 -9.91
N PHE A 142 -1.02 -19.64 -10.12
CA PHE A 142 -0.39 -19.95 -11.40
C PHE A 142 0.80 -20.90 -11.35
N GLY A 143 1.39 -21.15 -10.16
CA GLY A 143 2.48 -22.10 -10.01
C GLY A 143 2.05 -23.55 -10.31
N GLU A 144 3.01 -24.48 -10.31
CA GLU A 144 2.82 -25.88 -10.73
C GLU A 144 1.60 -26.57 -10.11
N ARG A 145 1.33 -26.33 -8.83
CA ARG A 145 0.21 -26.94 -8.07
C ARG A 145 -1.11 -26.16 -8.16
N GLY A 146 -1.10 -25.02 -8.82
CA GLY A 146 -2.18 -24.04 -8.82
C GLY A 146 -2.61 -23.59 -10.22
N LYS A 147 -2.05 -24.15 -11.30
CA LYS A 147 -2.39 -23.78 -12.68
C LYS A 147 -3.92 -23.92 -12.86
N ARG A 148 -4.62 -22.78 -12.94
CA ARG A 148 -6.10 -22.64 -13.03
C ARG A 148 -6.89 -22.73 -11.71
N ARG A 149 -6.25 -22.55 -10.55
CA ARG A 149 -6.99 -22.38 -9.28
C ARG A 149 -7.87 -21.15 -9.38
N ILE A 150 -9.10 -21.26 -8.88
CA ILE A 150 -10.03 -20.14 -8.87
C ILE A 150 -9.79 -19.35 -7.57
N PRO A 151 -9.50 -18.04 -7.63
CA PRO A 151 -9.33 -17.21 -6.43
C PRO A 151 -10.61 -17.12 -5.62
N TYR A 152 -10.58 -17.26 -4.28
CA TYR A 152 -11.79 -17.07 -3.45
C TYR A 152 -12.31 -15.63 -3.43
N HIS A 153 -11.40 -14.68 -3.63
CA HIS A 153 -11.70 -13.25 -3.59
C HIS A 153 -12.35 -12.83 -4.90
N HIS A 154 -13.50 -12.16 -4.80
CA HIS A 154 -14.12 -11.46 -5.92
C HIS A 154 -13.47 -10.10 -6.16
N VAL A 155 -12.91 -9.48 -5.12
CA VAL A 155 -12.26 -8.17 -5.22
C VAL A 155 -10.75 -8.34 -5.00
N LEU A 156 -9.95 -8.04 -6.03
CA LEU A 156 -8.48 -8.04 -5.96
C LEU A 156 -8.00 -6.58 -5.94
N ILE A 157 -7.42 -6.14 -4.82
CA ILE A 157 -6.92 -4.76 -4.66
C ILE A 157 -5.40 -4.79 -4.77
N PHE A 158 -4.84 -4.07 -5.73
CA PHE A 158 -3.41 -4.02 -5.98
C PHE A 158 -2.86 -2.63 -5.66
N ASP A 159 -2.01 -2.59 -4.64
CA ASP A 159 -1.24 -1.42 -4.21
C ASP A 159 -0.05 -1.14 -5.13
N GLU A 160 0.18 0.13 -5.45
CA GLU A 160 1.18 0.58 -6.42
C GLU A 160 1.02 -0.09 -7.79
N ALA A 161 -0.22 -0.18 -8.29
CA ALA A 161 -0.56 -0.89 -9.52
C ALA A 161 0.12 -0.33 -10.78
N GLN A 162 0.63 0.90 -10.73
CA GLN A 162 1.45 1.49 -11.80
C GLN A 162 2.87 0.89 -11.89
N ARG A 163 3.37 0.28 -10.80
CA ARG A 163 4.67 -0.41 -10.75
C ARG A 163 4.58 -1.89 -11.15
N ALA A 164 3.44 -2.32 -11.68
CA ALA A 164 3.20 -3.69 -12.08
C ALA A 164 4.27 -4.17 -13.08
N TRP A 165 4.75 -5.40 -12.92
CA TRP A 165 5.79 -5.94 -13.77
C TRP A 165 5.28 -6.26 -15.18
N ASP A 166 6.00 -5.77 -16.17
CA ASP A 166 5.89 -6.22 -17.56
C ASP A 166 6.27 -7.71 -17.70
N TRP A 167 5.97 -8.29 -18.86
CA TRP A 167 6.22 -9.71 -19.14
C TRP A 167 7.68 -10.12 -18.90
N GLU A 168 8.65 -9.31 -19.34
CA GLU A 168 10.08 -9.62 -19.18
C GLU A 168 10.50 -9.67 -17.71
N LYS A 169 10.01 -8.73 -16.90
CA LYS A 169 10.28 -8.69 -15.46
C LYS A 169 9.63 -9.87 -14.74
N VAL A 170 8.40 -10.25 -15.10
CA VAL A 170 7.73 -11.43 -14.54
C VAL A 170 8.53 -12.69 -14.89
N GLU A 171 8.87 -12.89 -16.16
CA GLU A 171 9.63 -14.05 -16.63
C GLU A 171 10.97 -14.16 -15.87
N ARG A 172 11.72 -13.07 -15.77
CA ARG A 172 13.00 -13.03 -15.05
C ARG A 172 12.85 -13.27 -13.55
N GLY A 173 11.88 -12.61 -12.91
CA GLY A 173 11.65 -12.68 -11.46
C GLY A 173 11.09 -14.02 -10.99
N HIS A 174 10.37 -14.71 -11.88
CA HIS A 174 9.79 -16.03 -11.65
C HIS A 174 10.53 -17.17 -12.36
N LYS A 175 11.70 -16.90 -12.96
CA LYS A 175 12.54 -17.90 -13.64
C LYS A 175 11.78 -18.69 -14.73
N GLY A 176 10.90 -18.03 -15.46
CA GLY A 176 10.05 -18.63 -16.49
C GLY A 176 8.90 -19.50 -15.97
N GLU A 177 8.63 -19.53 -14.65
CA GLU A 177 7.49 -20.28 -14.09
C GLU A 177 6.13 -19.67 -14.47
N LEU A 178 6.10 -18.39 -14.83
CA LEU A 178 4.90 -17.61 -15.13
C LEU A 178 4.97 -17.00 -16.52
N GLU A 179 3.83 -16.95 -17.19
CA GLU A 179 3.64 -16.34 -18.51
C GLU A 179 2.69 -15.15 -18.38
N GLY A 180 3.06 -14.01 -18.96
CA GLY A 180 2.28 -12.77 -18.90
C GLY A 180 2.86 -11.71 -17.96
N SER A 181 2.40 -10.48 -18.12
CA SER A 181 2.60 -9.35 -17.21
C SER A 181 1.74 -9.49 -15.94
N GLU A 182 2.06 -8.77 -14.87
CA GLU A 182 1.24 -8.78 -13.66
C GLU A 182 -0.22 -8.36 -13.90
N PRO A 183 -0.53 -7.31 -14.68
CA PRO A 183 -1.92 -6.98 -15.02
C PRO A 183 -2.66 -8.15 -15.69
N GLU A 184 -2.04 -8.83 -16.65
CA GLU A 184 -2.63 -10.00 -17.31
C GLU A 184 -2.91 -11.15 -16.33
N LEU A 185 -1.98 -11.40 -15.41
CA LEU A 185 -2.16 -12.43 -14.37
C LEU A 185 -3.34 -12.08 -13.45
N PHE A 186 -3.52 -10.80 -13.08
CA PHE A 186 -4.63 -10.34 -12.26
C PHE A 186 -5.98 -10.41 -12.99
N ILE A 187 -6.05 -9.93 -14.23
CA ILE A 187 -7.26 -10.02 -15.05
C ILE A 187 -7.64 -11.49 -15.29
N ASN A 188 -6.67 -12.35 -15.57
CA ASN A 188 -6.91 -13.79 -15.71
C ASN A 188 -7.41 -14.45 -14.40
N MET A 189 -6.92 -14.03 -13.25
CA MET A 189 -7.45 -14.48 -11.95
C MET A 189 -8.91 -14.03 -11.77
N ALA A 190 -9.21 -12.78 -12.08
CA ALA A 190 -10.55 -12.21 -11.98
C ALA A 190 -11.54 -12.86 -12.97
N ASP A 191 -11.11 -13.21 -14.17
CA ASP A 191 -11.94 -13.91 -15.18
C ASP A 191 -12.43 -15.27 -14.68
N ARG A 192 -11.57 -16.01 -13.98
CA ARG A 192 -11.88 -17.33 -13.42
C ARG A 192 -12.92 -17.28 -12.30
N VAL A 193 -13.11 -16.13 -11.66
CA VAL A 193 -14.06 -15.98 -10.56
C VAL A 193 -15.50 -16.11 -11.09
N PRO A 194 -16.36 -16.96 -10.49
CA PRO A 194 -17.74 -17.13 -10.92
C PRO A 194 -18.57 -15.86 -10.71
N GLY A 195 -19.50 -15.62 -11.64
CA GLY A 195 -20.48 -14.53 -11.55
C GLY A 195 -19.87 -13.16 -11.83
N TRP A 196 -19.08 -12.64 -10.92
CA TRP A 196 -18.57 -11.26 -10.96
C TRP A 196 -17.19 -11.16 -10.33
N SER A 197 -16.42 -10.16 -10.71
CA SER A 197 -15.17 -9.83 -10.05
C SER A 197 -14.78 -8.38 -10.28
N VAL A 198 -13.98 -7.84 -9.37
CA VAL A 198 -13.46 -6.48 -9.44
C VAL A 198 -11.97 -6.51 -9.19
N VAL A 199 -11.22 -5.81 -10.05
CA VAL A 199 -9.81 -5.51 -9.81
C VAL A 199 -9.71 -4.02 -9.49
N VAL A 200 -9.09 -3.68 -8.38
CA VAL A 200 -8.87 -2.29 -7.95
C VAL A 200 -7.38 -1.99 -8.02
N GLY A 201 -6.95 -1.14 -8.94
CA GLY A 201 -5.57 -0.65 -9.03
C GLY A 201 -5.42 0.68 -8.30
N LEU A 202 -4.56 0.72 -7.28
CA LEU A 202 -4.21 1.95 -6.56
C LEU A 202 -3.00 2.59 -7.23
N ILE A 203 -3.19 3.76 -7.84
CA ILE A 203 -2.19 4.46 -8.67
C ILE A 203 -1.71 5.72 -7.94
N GLY A 204 -0.40 5.81 -7.66
CA GLY A 204 0.18 7.04 -7.12
C GLY A 204 0.61 7.98 -8.23
N THR A 205 0.10 9.22 -8.23
CA THR A 205 0.54 10.27 -9.17
C THR A 205 1.85 10.91 -8.68
N GLY A 206 2.74 11.30 -9.59
CA GLY A 206 3.87 12.18 -9.29
C GLY A 206 5.11 11.53 -8.64
N GLN A 207 5.25 10.20 -8.68
CA GLN A 207 6.52 9.52 -8.35
C GLN A 207 7.38 9.25 -9.59
N GLU A 208 7.24 10.08 -10.62
CA GLU A 208 7.50 9.70 -12.01
C GLU A 208 8.23 10.78 -12.82
N ILE A 209 9.27 11.40 -12.24
CA ILE A 209 10.02 12.39 -13.02
C ILE A 209 10.86 11.75 -14.13
N HIS A 210 11.09 10.43 -14.15
CA HIS A 210 11.71 9.77 -15.30
C HIS A 210 11.12 8.35 -15.53
N ASP A 211 10.39 8.20 -16.64
CA ASP A 211 9.85 6.98 -17.25
C ASP A 211 8.54 6.37 -16.68
N GLY A 212 7.40 6.67 -17.32
CA GLY A 212 6.51 5.58 -17.77
C GLY A 212 5.09 5.44 -17.20
N GLU A 213 4.46 6.44 -16.58
CA GLU A 213 3.10 6.33 -15.97
C GLU A 213 2.06 5.86 -17.00
N GLU A 214 2.20 6.32 -18.25
CA GLU A 214 1.36 5.90 -19.38
C GLU A 214 1.49 4.41 -19.69
N SER A 215 2.68 3.81 -19.50
CA SER A 215 2.91 2.38 -19.74
C SER A 215 2.19 1.51 -18.72
N GLY A 216 2.21 1.89 -17.43
CA GLY A 216 1.61 1.10 -16.36
C GLY A 216 0.10 0.97 -16.50
N VAL A 217 -0.60 2.08 -16.77
CA VAL A 217 -2.07 2.07 -16.91
C VAL A 217 -2.51 1.45 -18.25
N ALA A 218 -1.78 1.70 -19.34
CA ALA A 218 -2.08 1.09 -20.64
C ALA A 218 -1.96 -0.45 -20.60
N GLN A 219 -1.04 -1.00 -19.79
CA GLN A 219 -0.94 -2.44 -19.59
C GLN A 219 -2.20 -3.05 -18.95
N TRP A 220 -2.86 -2.33 -18.03
CA TRP A 220 -4.14 -2.79 -17.47
C TRP A 220 -5.25 -2.82 -18.52
N MET A 221 -5.33 -1.82 -19.38
CA MET A 221 -6.29 -1.82 -20.49
C MET A 221 -6.02 -2.95 -21.49
N SER A 222 -4.75 -3.14 -21.86
CA SER A 222 -4.35 -4.24 -22.74
C SER A 222 -4.68 -5.61 -22.14
N ALA A 223 -4.47 -5.79 -20.84
CA ALA A 223 -4.82 -7.00 -20.12
C ALA A 223 -6.33 -7.27 -20.12
N VAL A 224 -7.17 -6.25 -19.95
CA VAL A 224 -8.63 -6.37 -20.05
C VAL A 224 -9.05 -6.71 -21.48
N ALA A 225 -8.48 -6.04 -22.49
CA ALA A 225 -8.77 -6.30 -23.90
C ALA A 225 -8.36 -7.72 -24.34
N SER A 226 -7.29 -8.25 -23.76
CA SER A 226 -6.78 -9.59 -24.02
C SER A 226 -7.37 -10.66 -23.08
N SER A 227 -8.33 -10.28 -22.23
CA SER A 227 -8.99 -11.19 -21.30
C SER A 227 -9.85 -12.24 -22.04
N GLN A 228 -10.32 -13.25 -21.32
CA GLN A 228 -11.13 -14.32 -21.94
C GLN A 228 -12.53 -13.84 -22.34
N ASN A 229 -13.05 -12.82 -21.66
CA ASN A 229 -14.41 -12.31 -21.88
C ASN A 229 -14.42 -10.77 -21.80
N PRO A 230 -13.71 -10.06 -22.70
CA PRO A 230 -13.54 -8.61 -22.65
C PRO A 230 -14.88 -7.85 -22.68
N GLU A 231 -15.91 -8.42 -23.30
CA GLU A 231 -17.27 -7.87 -23.34
C GLU A 231 -17.97 -7.82 -21.98
N ASN A 232 -17.50 -8.61 -21.00
CA ASN A 232 -18.01 -8.59 -19.64
C ASN A 232 -17.29 -7.60 -18.73
N TRP A 233 -16.27 -6.91 -19.24
CA TRP A 233 -15.49 -5.93 -18.49
C TRP A 233 -15.95 -4.51 -18.75
N SER A 234 -15.89 -3.68 -17.71
CA SER A 234 -15.84 -2.23 -17.87
C SER A 234 -14.75 -1.63 -16.97
N VAL A 235 -14.28 -0.45 -17.34
CA VAL A 235 -13.22 0.26 -16.62
C VAL A 235 -13.80 1.52 -16.00
N HIS A 236 -13.45 1.78 -14.75
CA HIS A 236 -13.84 2.96 -13.99
C HIS A 236 -12.57 3.66 -13.54
N ALA A 237 -12.39 4.92 -13.93
CA ALA A 237 -11.18 5.67 -13.65
C ALA A 237 -11.50 7.15 -13.43
N PRO A 238 -10.62 7.94 -12.80
CA PRO A 238 -10.77 9.39 -12.76
C PRO A 238 -10.59 10.00 -14.16
N PRO A 239 -11.12 11.22 -14.42
CA PRO A 239 -11.04 11.83 -15.76
C PRO A 239 -9.62 11.95 -16.32
N SER A 240 -8.62 12.19 -15.45
CA SER A 240 -7.22 12.29 -15.85
C SER A 240 -6.67 11.00 -16.46
N ILE A 241 -7.25 9.85 -16.13
CA ILE A 241 -6.91 8.55 -16.69
C ILE A 241 -7.92 8.17 -17.78
N ALA A 242 -9.22 8.26 -17.50
CA ALA A 242 -10.26 7.85 -18.45
C ALA A 242 -10.16 8.55 -19.81
N ASN A 243 -9.74 9.82 -19.84
CA ASN A 243 -9.61 10.60 -21.07
C ASN A 243 -8.37 10.22 -21.91
N THR A 244 -7.39 9.54 -21.33
CA THR A 244 -6.16 9.11 -22.03
C THR A 244 -6.25 7.67 -22.52
N LEU A 245 -7.18 6.88 -21.98
CA LEU A 245 -7.38 5.50 -22.37
C LEU A 245 -8.16 5.41 -23.68
N ASP A 246 -7.58 4.70 -24.66
CA ASP A 246 -8.38 4.18 -25.78
C ASP A 246 -9.11 2.92 -25.29
N GLY A 247 -10.40 3.08 -25.00
CA GLY A 247 -11.25 1.99 -24.54
C GLY A 247 -11.52 0.92 -25.60
N GLY A 248 -11.31 1.23 -26.89
CA GLY A 248 -11.75 0.37 -27.98
C GLY A 248 -13.23 -0.02 -27.82
N SER A 249 -13.51 -1.32 -27.66
CA SER A 249 -14.86 -1.84 -27.40
C SER A 249 -15.22 -1.98 -25.91
N ILE A 250 -14.27 -1.74 -25.00
CA ILE A 250 -14.47 -1.86 -23.55
C ILE A 250 -15.08 -0.54 -23.04
N PRO A 251 -16.23 -0.57 -22.35
CA PRO A 251 -16.80 0.63 -21.75
C PRO A 251 -15.85 1.23 -20.69
N VAL A 252 -15.53 2.52 -20.84
CA VAL A 252 -14.75 3.30 -19.88
C VAL A 252 -15.65 4.37 -19.27
N PHE A 253 -15.79 4.33 -17.94
CA PHE A 253 -16.56 5.28 -17.15
C PHE A 253 -15.61 6.18 -16.34
N SER A 254 -15.98 7.46 -16.28
CA SER A 254 -15.17 8.50 -15.63
C SER A 254 -15.87 9.02 -14.39
N ASP A 255 -15.18 9.02 -13.24
CA ASP A 255 -15.69 9.57 -11.98
C ASP A 255 -14.60 10.32 -11.20
N ASN A 256 -14.88 11.59 -10.84
CA ASN A 256 -13.96 12.43 -10.08
C ASN A 256 -13.66 11.90 -8.67
N LEU A 257 -14.58 11.13 -8.08
CA LEU A 257 -14.40 10.53 -6.75
C LEU A 257 -13.36 9.40 -6.74
N LEU A 258 -12.93 8.93 -7.92
CA LEU A 258 -11.80 8.01 -8.08
C LEU A 258 -10.43 8.73 -8.10
N SER A 259 -10.39 10.02 -7.75
CA SER A 259 -9.17 10.80 -7.63
C SER A 259 -8.99 11.35 -6.20
N LEU A 260 -8.00 10.82 -5.47
CA LEU A 260 -7.61 11.31 -4.15
C LEU A 260 -6.64 12.49 -4.29
N ASN A 261 -7.18 13.69 -4.44
CA ASN A 261 -6.43 14.93 -4.68
C ASN A 261 -5.94 15.64 -3.41
N THR A 262 -6.36 15.20 -2.23
CA THR A 262 -5.97 15.83 -0.96
C THR A 262 -4.94 14.97 -0.24
N THR A 263 -3.74 15.49 -0.03
CA THR A 263 -2.72 14.81 0.78
C THR A 263 -3.15 14.74 2.25
N LEU A 264 -2.99 13.56 2.85
CA LEU A 264 -3.16 13.33 4.28
C LEU A 264 -1.86 13.53 5.06
N ARG A 265 -0.72 13.66 4.36
CA ARG A 265 0.56 13.95 5.00
C ARG A 265 0.48 15.31 5.71
N SER A 266 1.36 15.51 6.69
CA SER A 266 1.57 16.83 7.27
C SER A 266 1.86 17.84 6.15
N HIS A 267 1.39 19.08 6.30
CA HIS A 267 1.59 20.15 5.31
C HIS A 267 3.07 20.37 4.94
N PHE A 268 4.01 20.01 5.82
CA PHE A 268 5.46 20.04 5.56
C PHE A 268 5.95 19.12 4.44
N ALA A 269 5.21 18.08 4.07
CA ALA A 269 5.79 16.93 3.37
C ALA A 269 6.27 17.26 1.95
N GLU A 270 5.65 18.22 1.28
CA GLU A 270 6.06 18.67 -0.06
C GLU A 270 7.35 19.49 0.00
N GLU A 271 7.38 20.54 0.83
CA GLU A 271 8.57 21.39 1.02
C GLU A 271 9.76 20.60 1.59
N LEU A 272 9.49 19.62 2.46
CA LEU A 272 10.52 18.75 3.01
C LEU A 272 11.16 17.88 1.93
N HIS A 273 10.37 17.35 0.99
CA HIS A 273 10.92 16.49 -0.06
C HIS A 273 11.87 17.28 -0.97
N GLU A 274 11.46 18.49 -1.38
CA GLU A 274 12.30 19.36 -2.20
C GLU A 274 13.57 19.80 -1.46
N TRP A 275 13.45 20.12 -0.17
CA TRP A 275 14.60 20.46 0.66
C TRP A 275 15.59 19.29 0.79
N VAL A 276 15.08 18.07 1.01
CA VAL A 276 15.92 16.86 1.08
C VAL A 276 16.59 16.61 -0.26
N ASP A 277 15.90 16.73 -1.39
CA ASP A 277 16.46 16.55 -2.73
C ASP A 277 17.63 17.49 -2.99
N GLY A 278 17.50 18.77 -2.58
CA GLY A 278 18.59 19.73 -2.68
C GLY A 278 19.74 19.41 -1.73
N LEU A 279 19.44 19.01 -0.48
CA LEU A 279 20.46 18.67 0.52
C LEU A 279 21.32 17.47 0.10
N ILE A 280 20.71 16.44 -0.51
CA ILE A 280 21.42 15.25 -1.01
C ILE A 280 22.00 15.44 -2.41
N GLY A 281 21.78 16.60 -3.04
CA GLY A 281 22.29 16.94 -4.37
C GLY A 281 21.57 16.27 -5.53
N SER A 282 20.35 15.79 -5.33
CA SER A 282 19.47 15.32 -6.43
C SER A 282 18.88 16.48 -7.23
N LYS A 283 18.79 17.67 -6.64
CA LYS A 283 18.47 18.93 -7.32
C LYS A 283 19.57 19.95 -7.01
N GLU A 284 19.93 20.74 -8.01
CA GLU A 284 20.83 21.88 -7.80
C GLU A 284 20.04 23.00 -7.09
N ILE A 285 20.23 23.12 -5.77
CA ILE A 285 19.68 24.18 -4.93
C ILE A 285 20.84 24.81 -4.16
N THR A 286 20.90 26.13 -4.13
CA THR A 286 22.01 26.83 -3.45
C THR A 286 21.93 26.66 -1.93
N SER A 287 23.06 26.81 -1.23
CA SER A 287 23.08 26.75 0.24
C SER A 287 22.18 27.81 0.89
N ASP A 288 22.03 28.99 0.28
CA ASP A 288 21.20 30.08 0.82
C ASP A 288 19.70 29.76 0.66
N GLU A 289 19.31 29.16 -0.47
CA GLU A 289 17.95 28.66 -0.70
C GLU A 289 17.62 27.51 0.26
N LEU A 290 18.51 26.52 0.41
CA LEU A 290 18.33 25.42 1.36
C LEU A 290 18.19 25.91 2.81
N SER A 291 18.96 26.93 3.20
CA SER A 291 18.85 27.57 4.51
C SER A 291 17.49 28.28 4.68
N SER A 292 17.02 28.96 3.64
CA SER A 292 15.71 29.62 3.63
C SER A 292 14.57 28.63 3.75
N MET A 293 14.58 27.55 2.96
CA MET A 293 13.63 26.44 3.04
C MET A 293 13.63 25.79 4.43
N ALA A 294 14.81 25.53 5.01
CA ALA A 294 14.93 24.97 6.36
C ALA A 294 14.29 25.88 7.43
N ASN A 295 14.41 27.20 7.27
CA ASN A 295 13.78 28.16 8.17
C ASN A 295 12.26 28.16 8.04
N VAL A 296 11.72 28.04 6.81
CA VAL A 296 10.28 27.89 6.58
C VAL A 296 9.78 26.63 7.28
N LEU A 297 10.35 25.46 6.97
CA LEU A 297 10.02 24.18 7.60
C LEU A 297 10.02 24.27 9.13
N LYS A 298 11.06 24.90 9.71
CA LYS A 298 11.18 25.10 11.16
C LYS A 298 10.08 26.00 11.73
N ASN A 299 9.76 27.11 11.06
CA ASN A 299 8.72 28.05 11.48
C ASN A 299 7.33 27.43 11.43
N GLU A 300 7.10 26.56 10.45
CA GLU A 300 5.84 25.85 10.35
C GLU A 300 5.75 24.70 11.40
N GLY A 301 6.88 24.27 11.98
CA GLY A 301 6.92 23.33 13.10
C GLY A 301 7.74 22.06 12.88
N PHE A 302 8.34 21.87 11.70
CA PHE A 302 9.22 20.73 11.41
C PHE A 302 10.61 20.93 12.02
N ARG A 303 10.93 20.18 13.07
CA ARG A 303 12.19 20.34 13.82
C ARG A 303 13.24 19.34 13.38
N MET A 304 14.33 19.86 12.82
CA MET A 304 15.52 19.10 12.45
C MET A 304 16.59 19.21 13.54
N TYR A 305 17.25 18.09 13.84
CA TYR A 305 18.29 18.03 14.85
C TYR A 305 19.51 17.33 14.29
N TRP A 306 20.69 17.81 14.67
CA TRP A 306 21.97 17.19 14.29
C TRP A 306 22.82 16.97 15.53
N THR A 307 23.45 15.81 15.61
CA THR A 307 24.44 15.50 16.64
C THR A 307 25.42 14.45 16.15
N ASN A 308 26.66 14.55 16.60
CA ASN A 308 27.70 13.54 16.39
C ASN A 308 27.77 12.50 17.53
N ASN A 309 26.81 12.51 18.47
CA ASN A 309 26.79 11.61 19.62
C ASN A 309 25.53 10.73 19.60
N LEU A 310 25.71 9.46 19.22
CA LEU A 310 24.64 8.48 19.12
C LEU A 310 23.88 8.28 20.44
N SER A 311 24.59 8.17 21.57
CA SER A 311 23.97 8.00 22.88
C SER A 311 23.07 9.18 23.25
N ARG A 312 23.51 10.41 22.95
CA ARG A 312 22.72 11.63 23.17
C ARG A 312 21.47 11.64 22.29
N ALA A 313 21.59 11.23 21.03
CA ALA A 313 20.46 11.16 20.11
C ALA A 313 19.40 10.15 20.59
N LYS A 314 19.85 8.94 20.97
CA LYS A 314 18.97 7.89 21.52
C LYS A 314 18.24 8.36 22.78
N SER A 315 18.98 8.93 23.74
CA SER A 315 18.40 9.45 24.98
C SER A 315 17.40 10.59 24.75
N TYR A 316 17.64 11.45 23.75
CA TYR A 316 16.71 12.52 23.40
C TYR A 316 15.37 11.96 22.89
N MET A 317 15.40 10.99 21.98
CA MET A 317 14.17 10.40 21.43
C MET A 317 13.36 9.64 22.48
N MET A 318 14.04 8.82 23.30
CA MET A 318 13.39 8.10 24.40
C MET A 318 12.72 9.07 25.38
N LYS A 319 13.43 10.14 25.78
CA LYS A 319 12.86 11.15 26.69
C LYS A 319 11.72 11.95 26.06
N ARG A 320 11.79 12.23 24.75
CA ARG A 320 10.76 13.01 24.03
C ARG A 320 9.40 12.32 24.04
N TYR A 321 9.39 10.98 23.96
CA TYR A 321 8.19 10.17 23.87
C TYR A 321 7.94 9.31 25.12
N ASP A 322 8.57 9.66 26.24
CA ASP A 322 8.37 8.98 27.51
C ASP A 322 6.89 9.04 27.94
N GLY A 323 6.34 7.91 28.38
CA GLY A 323 4.92 7.77 28.70
C GLY A 323 3.94 7.86 27.51
N MET A 324 4.42 7.86 26.26
CA MET A 324 3.57 7.89 25.05
C MET A 324 3.60 6.53 24.32
N PRO A 325 2.87 5.51 24.79
CA PRO A 325 3.01 4.13 24.29
C PRO A 325 2.57 3.93 22.83
N GLY A 326 1.78 4.86 22.27
CA GLY A 326 1.39 4.86 20.86
C GLY A 326 2.50 5.34 19.92
N LYS A 327 3.46 6.12 20.41
CA LYS A 327 4.49 6.72 19.56
C LYS A 327 5.51 5.70 19.12
N ARG A 328 5.90 5.77 17.84
CA ARG A 328 6.87 4.89 17.20
C ARG A 328 8.04 5.70 16.70
N TYR A 329 9.22 5.43 17.24
CA TYR A 329 10.45 6.08 16.84
C TYR A 329 11.56 5.05 16.69
N GLY A 330 12.46 5.26 15.75
CA GLY A 330 13.38 4.21 15.34
C GLY A 330 14.68 4.72 14.75
N LEU A 331 15.65 3.82 14.67
CA LEU A 331 16.93 4.07 14.01
C LEU A 331 16.85 3.65 12.54
N ILE A 332 17.13 4.58 11.64
CA ILE A 332 17.21 4.33 10.20
C ILE A 332 18.62 4.62 9.71
N ALA A 333 19.13 3.81 8.80
CA ALA A 333 20.40 4.07 8.14
C ALA A 333 20.32 3.66 6.67
N SER A 334 21.03 4.39 5.81
CA SER A 334 21.18 3.96 4.42
C SER A 334 21.84 2.59 4.37
N SER A 335 21.31 1.67 3.56
CA SER A 335 21.95 0.38 3.29
C SER A 335 23.35 0.50 2.65
N ARG A 336 23.67 1.68 2.11
CA ARG A 336 24.95 1.98 1.43
C ARG A 336 26.00 2.60 2.34
N ASP A 337 25.63 3.05 3.54
CA ASP A 337 26.58 3.67 4.47
C ASP A 337 27.38 2.62 5.24
N LYS A 338 28.53 2.24 4.68
CA LYS A 338 29.41 1.23 5.28
C LYS A 338 30.21 1.76 6.49
N ALA A 339 30.23 3.07 6.72
CA ALA A 339 31.04 3.68 7.78
C ALA A 339 30.40 3.54 9.17
N LEU A 340 29.11 3.20 9.22
CA LEU A 340 28.36 3.04 10.46
C LEU A 340 28.69 1.74 11.22
N SER A 341 29.21 0.73 10.53
CA SER A 341 29.60 -0.55 11.15
C SER A 341 30.90 -0.41 11.95
N PRO A 342 31.02 -1.00 13.15
CA PRO A 342 30.05 -1.90 13.82
C PRO A 342 29.03 -1.19 14.72
N SER A 343 29.13 0.13 14.88
CA SER A 343 28.30 0.91 15.83
C SER A 343 26.81 0.85 15.53
N ILE A 344 26.45 0.90 14.25
CA ILE A 344 25.09 0.70 13.75
C ILE A 344 25.16 -0.31 12.60
N PRO A 345 24.89 -1.60 12.87
CA PRO A 345 24.87 -2.62 11.83
C PRO A 345 23.67 -2.41 10.89
N ASN A 346 23.94 -2.01 9.65
CA ASN A 346 22.95 -1.67 8.62
C ASN A 346 23.08 -2.51 7.34
N ASP A 347 24.01 -3.47 7.31
CA ASP A 347 24.15 -4.38 6.18
C ASP A 347 22.99 -5.39 6.09
N PHE A 348 22.89 -6.08 4.95
CA PHE A 348 21.85 -7.08 4.72
C PHE A 348 21.89 -8.23 5.74
N MET A 349 23.08 -8.66 6.16
CA MET A 349 23.23 -9.80 7.07
C MET A 349 22.71 -9.47 8.48
N SER A 350 22.87 -8.23 8.90
CA SER A 350 22.43 -7.68 10.17
C SER A 350 20.92 -7.40 10.16
N THR A 351 20.41 -6.87 9.04
CA THR A 351 19.01 -6.41 8.94
C THR A 351 18.03 -7.49 8.51
N LYS A 352 18.46 -8.54 7.79
CA LYS A 352 17.57 -9.61 7.28
C LYS A 352 16.79 -10.35 8.36
N ASN A 353 17.31 -10.39 9.58
CA ASN A 353 16.70 -11.10 10.71
C ASN A 353 15.80 -10.20 11.58
N VAL A 354 15.80 -8.88 11.31
CA VAL A 354 14.90 -7.96 11.99
C VAL A 354 13.46 -8.30 11.58
N ARG A 355 12.64 -8.65 12.57
CA ARG A 355 11.22 -8.93 12.40
C ARG A 355 10.49 -7.60 12.29
N LYS A 356 10.20 -7.15 11.07
CA LYS A 356 9.67 -5.80 10.80
C LYS A 356 8.32 -5.60 11.47
N GLY A 357 7.47 -6.63 11.46
CA GLY A 357 6.21 -6.61 12.19
C GLY A 357 6.42 -6.25 13.66
N ALA A 358 7.25 -7.03 14.36
CA ALA A 358 7.55 -6.76 15.76
C ALA A 358 8.26 -5.41 15.98
N TRP A 359 9.11 -5.01 15.05
CA TRP A 359 9.84 -3.74 15.10
C TRP A 359 8.91 -2.53 15.06
N PHE A 360 7.89 -2.54 14.19
CA PHE A 360 6.92 -1.44 14.11
C PHE A 360 5.80 -1.53 15.16
N ASN A 361 5.33 -2.74 15.49
CA ASN A 361 4.07 -2.91 16.20
C ASN A 361 4.19 -3.04 17.71
N GLU A 362 5.29 -3.64 18.19
CA GLU A 362 5.45 -3.97 19.61
C GLU A 362 5.59 -2.71 20.46
N PRO A 363 5.09 -2.74 21.72
CA PRO A 363 5.15 -1.60 22.60
C PRO A 363 6.60 -1.20 22.91
N PRO A 364 6.85 0.05 23.35
CA PRO A 364 8.21 0.56 23.53
C PRO A 364 9.11 -0.31 24.41
N GLU A 365 8.56 -1.03 25.39
CA GLU A 365 9.28 -1.89 26.33
C GLU A 365 9.72 -3.23 25.72
N HIS A 366 9.14 -3.63 24.60
CA HIS A 366 9.41 -4.93 24.00
C HIS A 366 10.80 -4.93 23.32
N PRO A 367 11.65 -5.97 23.53
CA PRO A 367 13.04 -5.98 23.05
C PRO A 367 13.23 -5.85 21.53
N ARG A 368 12.20 -6.20 20.75
CA ARG A 368 12.23 -6.09 19.28
C ARG A 368 11.66 -4.78 18.75
N SER A 369 11.06 -3.94 19.60
CA SER A 369 10.44 -2.68 19.18
C SER A 369 11.47 -1.69 18.64
N CYS A 370 11.07 -0.89 17.65
CA CYS A 370 11.87 0.20 17.11
C CYS A 370 12.30 1.20 18.20
N CYS A 371 11.43 1.41 19.19
CA CYS A 371 11.63 2.33 20.30
C CYS A 371 12.79 1.93 21.22
N GLN A 372 13.25 0.68 21.15
CA GLN A 372 14.45 0.22 21.86
C GLN A 372 15.75 0.75 21.24
N LEU A 373 15.72 1.22 19.99
CA LEU A 373 16.89 1.79 19.28
C LEU A 373 18.12 0.85 19.26
N ASN A 374 17.89 -0.46 19.39
CA ASN A 374 18.93 -1.49 19.42
C ASN A 374 19.23 -2.05 18.01
N THR A 375 18.25 -1.99 17.10
CA THR A 375 18.39 -2.44 15.72
C THR A 375 18.02 -1.32 14.77
N CYS A 376 18.76 -1.23 13.67
CA CYS A 376 18.51 -0.31 12.58
C CYS A 376 17.61 -0.94 11.52
N MET A 377 16.84 -0.10 10.82
CA MET A 377 16.17 -0.47 9.57
C MET A 377 16.78 0.33 8.41
N THR A 378 16.82 -0.25 7.22
CA THR A 378 17.24 0.46 5.99
C THR A 378 16.02 0.94 5.20
N GLU A 379 16.25 1.71 4.15
CA GLU A 379 15.21 2.17 3.21
C GLU A 379 14.32 1.03 2.71
N PHE A 380 14.89 -0.16 2.53
CA PHE A 380 14.16 -1.36 2.10
C PHE A 380 13.27 -1.99 3.17
N GLY A 381 13.49 -1.67 4.44
CA GLY A 381 12.70 -2.22 5.55
C GLY A 381 11.62 -1.27 6.08
N VAL A 382 11.64 0.00 5.65
CA VAL A 382 10.70 1.05 6.09
C VAL A 382 9.82 1.60 4.95
N GLN A 383 9.96 1.08 3.72
CA GLN A 383 9.18 1.55 2.58
C GLN A 383 7.67 1.49 2.88
N GLY A 384 6.97 2.60 2.63
CA GLY A 384 5.51 2.68 2.84
C GLY A 384 5.06 2.65 4.30
N LEU A 385 5.99 2.82 5.25
CA LEU A 385 5.76 2.79 6.69
C LEU A 385 6.22 4.10 7.33
N GLU A 386 5.58 4.47 8.44
CA GLU A 386 5.76 5.77 9.08
C GLU A 386 6.28 5.61 10.52
N LEU A 387 7.13 6.54 10.94
CA LEU A 387 7.59 6.70 12.32
C LEU A 387 7.32 8.14 12.75
N ASP A 388 6.98 8.35 14.02
CA ASP A 388 6.86 9.67 14.64
C ASP A 388 8.21 10.39 14.76
N PHE A 389 9.33 9.65 14.74
CA PHE A 389 10.67 10.22 14.73
C PHE A 389 11.71 9.19 14.24
N CYS A 390 12.58 9.61 13.33
CA CYS A 390 13.69 8.81 12.85
C CYS A 390 15.01 9.37 13.38
N LEU A 391 15.88 8.50 13.89
CA LEU A 391 17.30 8.78 14.05
C LEU A 391 18.06 8.42 12.79
#